data_AF-A0AAW7D8Y1-F1
#
_entry.id   AF-A0AAW7D8Y1-F1
#
_cell.length_a   1.000
_cell.length_b   1.000
_cell.length_c   1.000
_cell.angle_alpha   90.00
_cell.angle_beta   90.00
_cell.angle_gamma   90.00
#
_symmetry.space_group_name_H-M   'P 1'
#
loop_
_entity.id
_entity.type
_entity.pdbx_description
1 polymer ?
#
loop_
_entity_poly.entity_id
_entity_poly.type
_entity_poly.pdbx_seq_one_letter_code
_entity_poly.pdbx_strand_id
1 'polypeptide(L)'
;QEFITQLVSNEEFITNIIEELKDTYGNVGYDTTTNQFFYYDADGNPVTIDISTLTNTKIQSFVVDQANNVLVITDTDNTRFEVTLDDLGAAIANNDVFVTNLVENQEFITQLVSNEEFITNIIEELKDTYGNVGYDTTTNQFFYYDADGNPVTIDITDLLANAGESLTTDGVIGVEVDGIVGTEAQNAVLQALKLSLNNDTVTSIHIKDGTIQPIDLAEAGSNQVLVTGADKKPVWKDQSKVAPQFFYMPAVIFDTSATGIAIRDLYQEYVNQFTGGSSTSATAVTYPISHGPAGTIPTQYGGGIIGSAGAPDDITVLQKGDLYYYVTYYDEAVFENLSISADGKLTYTVKAAASSSSYMNIVFVIK
;
A
#
# COMPACT_ATOMS: atom_id res chain seq x y z
N GLN A 1 -7.95 -66.84 12.80
CA GLN A 1 -8.03 -68.00 11.88
C GLN A 1 -7.12 -67.77 10.67
N GLU A 2 -7.12 -66.57 10.10
CA GLU A 2 -6.25 -66.14 8.98
C GLU A 2 -4.74 -66.22 9.25
N PHE A 3 -4.28 -65.86 10.46
CA PHE A 3 -2.88 -66.02 10.89
C PHE A 3 -2.40 -67.48 10.88
N ILE A 4 -3.28 -68.42 11.29
CA ILE A 4 -2.99 -69.85 11.25
C ILE A 4 -2.92 -70.31 9.79
N THR A 5 -3.84 -69.86 8.94
CA THR A 5 -3.86 -70.15 7.49
C THR A 5 -2.59 -69.70 6.77
N GLN A 6 -2.03 -68.52 7.12
CA GLN A 6 -0.75 -68.07 6.57
C GLN A 6 0.43 -68.91 7.07
N LEU A 7 0.44 -69.30 8.34
CA LEU A 7 1.48 -70.17 8.93
C LEU A 7 1.53 -71.55 8.27
N VAL A 8 0.38 -72.18 8.03
CA VAL A 8 0.34 -73.51 7.38
C VAL A 8 0.54 -73.48 5.86
N SER A 9 0.41 -72.30 5.23
CA SER A 9 0.78 -72.11 3.81
C SER A 9 2.29 -71.94 3.60
N ASN A 10 3.05 -71.77 4.67
CA ASN A 10 4.50 -71.70 4.61
C ASN A 10 5.08 -73.12 4.59
N GLU A 11 5.50 -73.58 3.40
CA GLU A 11 6.07 -74.92 3.20
C GLU A 11 7.30 -75.19 4.10
N GLU A 12 8.09 -74.15 4.40
CA GLU A 12 9.25 -74.25 5.30
C GLU A 12 8.80 -74.52 6.74
N PHE A 13 7.75 -73.84 7.20
CA PHE A 13 7.17 -74.08 8.52
C PHE A 13 6.61 -75.49 8.65
N ILE A 14 5.82 -75.97 7.67
CA ILE A 14 5.28 -77.34 7.67
C ILE A 14 6.40 -78.38 7.68
N THR A 15 7.45 -78.16 6.88
CA THR A 15 8.62 -79.07 6.82
C THR A 15 9.33 -79.14 8.17
N ASN A 16 9.58 -78.00 8.81
CA ASN A 16 10.24 -77.94 10.12
C ASN A 16 9.41 -78.65 11.21
N ILE A 17 8.08 -78.49 11.21
CA ILE A 17 7.22 -79.20 12.16
C ILE A 17 7.22 -80.72 11.89
N ILE A 18 7.23 -81.14 10.63
CA ILE A 18 7.38 -82.58 10.29
C ILE A 18 8.70 -83.12 10.81
N GLU A 19 9.81 -82.39 10.67
CA GLU A 19 11.12 -82.83 11.18
C GLU A 19 11.13 -82.98 12.69
N GLU A 20 10.62 -82.00 13.44
CA GLU A 20 10.56 -82.09 14.91
C GLU A 20 9.66 -83.25 15.37
N LEU A 21 8.53 -83.48 14.68
CA LEU A 21 7.61 -84.57 15.03
C LEU A 21 8.14 -85.96 14.64
N LYS A 22 9.00 -86.06 13.61
CA LYS A 22 9.62 -87.33 13.21
C LYS A 22 10.45 -87.96 14.32
N ASP A 23 11.06 -87.17 15.20
CA ASP A 23 11.82 -87.70 16.33
C ASP A 23 10.94 -88.49 17.31
N THR A 24 9.65 -88.15 17.40
CA THR A 24 8.70 -88.84 18.29
C THR A 24 7.90 -89.92 17.56
N TYR A 25 7.42 -89.63 16.35
CA TYR A 25 6.45 -90.47 15.63
C TYR A 25 7.05 -91.22 14.43
N GLY A 26 8.27 -90.87 13.98
CA GLY A 26 9.01 -91.54 12.90
C GLY A 26 8.53 -91.19 11.49
N ASN A 27 7.24 -91.40 11.19
CA ASN A 27 6.66 -91.30 9.85
C ASN A 27 5.55 -90.25 9.77
N VAL A 28 5.93 -88.98 9.90
CA VAL A 28 4.99 -87.85 9.94
C VAL A 28 4.72 -87.28 8.55
N GLY A 29 3.44 -87.04 8.25
CA GLY A 29 2.94 -86.34 7.08
C GLY A 29 2.02 -85.18 7.46
N TYR A 30 1.67 -84.35 6.48
CA TYR A 30 0.75 -83.22 6.62
C TYR A 30 -0.36 -83.30 5.57
N ASP A 31 -1.61 -83.25 6.00
CA ASP A 31 -2.78 -83.20 5.14
C ASP A 31 -3.20 -81.74 4.93
N THR A 32 -2.97 -81.24 3.72
CA THR A 32 -3.28 -79.85 3.32
C THR A 32 -4.77 -79.57 3.16
N THR A 33 -5.61 -80.60 3.13
CA THR A 33 -7.07 -80.45 3.02
C THR A 33 -7.69 -80.23 4.40
N THR A 34 -7.22 -80.99 5.39
CA THR A 34 -7.70 -80.90 6.77
C THR A 34 -6.83 -79.99 7.65
N ASN A 35 -5.68 -79.55 7.13
CA ASN A 35 -4.63 -78.79 7.82
C ASN A 35 -4.08 -79.49 9.08
N GLN A 36 -3.95 -80.81 9.04
CA GLN A 36 -3.55 -81.63 10.18
C GLN A 36 -2.28 -82.45 9.91
N PHE A 37 -1.43 -82.59 10.93
CA PHE A 37 -0.31 -83.54 10.90
C PHE A 37 -0.80 -84.93 11.29
N PHE A 38 -0.20 -85.97 10.71
CA PHE A 38 -0.56 -87.36 10.98
C PHE A 38 0.66 -88.28 10.88
N TYR A 39 0.58 -89.47 11.46
CA TYR A 39 1.53 -90.56 11.24
C TYR A 39 0.79 -91.86 10.89
N TYR A 40 1.46 -92.84 10.28
CA TYR A 40 0.84 -94.15 10.05
C TYR A 40 1.18 -95.11 11.19
N ASP A 41 0.17 -95.73 11.78
CA ASP A 41 0.35 -96.77 12.79
C ASP A 41 0.92 -98.08 12.21
N ALA A 42 1.14 -99.08 13.06
CA ALA A 42 1.72 -100.37 12.67
C ALA A 42 0.85 -101.16 11.66
N ASP A 43 -0.45 -100.83 11.57
CA ASP A 43 -1.40 -101.43 10.65
C ASP A 43 -1.53 -100.59 9.35
N GLY A 44 -0.81 -99.47 9.25
CA GLY A 44 -0.77 -98.61 8.08
C GLY A 44 -1.91 -97.58 8.01
N ASN A 45 -2.65 -97.34 9.10
CA ASN A 45 -3.73 -96.36 9.14
C ASN A 45 -3.21 -94.98 9.58
N PRO A 46 -3.69 -93.87 8.97
CA PRO A 46 -3.30 -92.53 9.38
C PRO A 46 -3.96 -92.15 10.71
N VAL A 47 -3.15 -91.71 11.66
CA VAL A 47 -3.57 -91.21 12.98
C VAL A 47 -3.18 -89.73 13.08
N THR A 48 -4.17 -88.88 13.35
CA THR A 48 -3.95 -87.43 13.53
C THR A 48 -3.10 -87.15 14.76
N ILE A 49 -2.10 -86.29 14.60
CA ILE A 49 -1.28 -85.76 15.68
C ILE A 49 -1.93 -84.49 16.21
N ASP A 50 -2.31 -84.50 17.48
CA ASP A 50 -2.83 -83.31 18.15
C ASP A 50 -1.68 -82.35 18.53
N ILE A 51 -1.37 -81.43 17.61
CA ILE A 51 -0.33 -80.43 17.80
C ILE A 51 -0.68 -79.38 18.87
N SER A 52 -1.93 -79.32 19.37
CA SER A 52 -2.27 -78.41 20.48
C SER A 52 -1.61 -78.82 21.80
N THR A 53 -1.17 -80.07 21.89
CA THR A 53 -0.40 -80.62 23.02
C THR A 53 1.08 -80.27 22.96
N LEU A 54 1.58 -79.80 21.81
CA LEU A 54 2.92 -79.24 21.68
C LEU A 54 2.90 -77.84 22.29
N THR A 55 3.22 -77.75 23.57
CA THR A 55 3.42 -76.46 24.22
C THR A 55 4.66 -75.78 23.63
N ASN A 56 4.65 -74.46 23.48
CA ASN A 56 5.85 -73.69 23.14
C ASN A 56 6.83 -73.79 24.32
N THR A 57 7.58 -74.88 24.36
CA THR A 57 8.54 -75.21 25.41
C THR A 57 9.90 -74.60 25.17
N LYS A 58 10.12 -73.95 24.01
CA LYS A 58 11.43 -73.37 23.67
C LYS A 58 11.52 -71.88 23.96
N ILE A 59 10.44 -71.12 24.19
CA ILE A 59 10.54 -69.68 24.50
C ILE A 59 10.25 -69.40 25.98
N GLN A 60 11.20 -68.76 26.66
CA GLN A 60 11.10 -68.39 28.06
C GLN A 60 10.53 -66.98 28.27
N SER A 61 10.96 -66.00 27.46
CA SER A 61 10.51 -64.60 27.65
C SER A 61 10.63 -63.73 26.39
N PHE A 62 9.86 -62.64 26.41
CA PHE A 62 9.94 -61.52 25.48
C PHE A 62 10.17 -60.25 26.30
N VAL A 63 11.28 -59.54 26.07
CA VAL A 63 11.64 -58.33 26.82
C VAL A 63 12.04 -57.23 25.84
N VAL A 64 11.42 -56.06 25.99
CA VAL A 64 11.84 -54.86 25.25
C VAL A 64 13.03 -54.23 25.96
N ASP A 65 14.16 -54.17 25.28
CA ASP A 65 15.33 -53.40 25.71
C ASP A 65 15.30 -52.01 25.07
N GLN A 66 14.70 -51.06 25.80
CA GLN A 66 14.55 -49.69 25.33
C GLN A 66 15.89 -48.97 25.14
N ALA A 67 16.94 -49.38 25.86
CA ALA A 67 18.25 -48.72 25.76
C ALA A 67 18.95 -49.08 24.44
N ASN A 68 18.72 -50.30 23.94
CA ASN A 68 19.32 -50.80 22.71
C ASN A 68 18.34 -50.82 21.51
N ASN A 69 17.09 -50.36 21.71
CA ASN A 69 16.03 -50.33 20.69
C ASN A 69 15.77 -51.69 20.03
N VAL A 70 15.74 -52.77 20.83
CA VAL A 70 15.49 -54.15 20.36
C VAL A 70 14.42 -54.85 21.19
N LEU A 71 13.70 -55.77 20.55
CA LEU A 71 12.97 -56.84 21.23
C LEU A 71 13.91 -58.03 21.41
N VAL A 72 14.09 -58.44 22.65
CA VAL A 72 14.88 -59.61 23.02
C VAL A 72 13.95 -60.78 23.28
N ILE A 73 14.14 -61.85 22.52
CA ILE A 73 13.46 -63.13 22.70
C ILE A 73 14.46 -64.07 23.34
N THR A 74 14.12 -64.61 24.52
CA THR A 74 14.99 -65.55 25.24
C THR A 74 14.35 -66.93 25.22
N ASP A 75 15.09 -67.92 24.75
CA ASP A 75 14.66 -69.32 24.74
C ASP A 75 14.79 -69.97 26.14
N THR A 76 14.30 -71.19 26.32
CA THR A 76 14.40 -71.91 27.61
C THR A 76 15.82 -72.34 27.98
N ASP A 77 16.74 -72.37 27.00
CA ASP A 77 18.17 -72.63 27.20
C ASP A 77 18.96 -71.33 27.50
N ASN A 78 18.28 -70.18 27.57
CA ASN A 78 18.79 -68.82 27.74
C ASN A 78 19.55 -68.24 26.54
N THR A 79 19.40 -68.82 25.35
CA THR A 79 19.84 -68.21 24.09
C THR A 79 18.98 -66.99 23.77
N ARG A 80 19.62 -65.91 23.31
CA ARG A 80 18.96 -64.64 23.00
C ARG A 80 18.94 -64.40 21.49
N PHE A 81 17.77 -64.03 21.00
CA PHE A 81 17.56 -63.53 19.64
C PHE A 81 17.06 -62.09 19.75
N GLU A 82 17.71 -61.19 19.01
CA GLU A 82 17.41 -59.75 19.06
C GLU A 82 16.83 -59.32 17.73
N VAL A 83 15.68 -58.65 17.78
CA VAL A 83 15.03 -58.05 16.61
C VAL A 83 15.02 -56.54 16.83
N THR A 84 15.47 -55.76 15.85
CA THR A 84 15.43 -54.30 15.99
C THR A 84 13.98 -53.82 16.06
N LEU A 85 13.71 -52.83 16.91
CA LEU A 85 12.37 -52.25 17.00
C LEU A 85 11.98 -51.52 15.70
N ASP A 86 12.95 -51.11 14.88
CA ASP A 86 12.71 -50.51 13.57
C ASP A 86 12.23 -51.57 12.56
N ASP A 87 12.88 -52.74 12.50
CA ASP A 87 12.44 -53.85 11.64
C ASP A 87 11.10 -54.42 12.11
N LEU A 88 10.92 -54.53 13.44
CA LEU A 88 9.64 -54.92 14.04
C LEU A 88 8.55 -53.88 13.74
N GLY A 89 8.87 -52.59 13.85
CA GLY A 89 7.99 -51.49 13.51
C GLY A 89 7.59 -51.50 12.03
N ALA A 90 8.53 -51.77 11.13
CA ALA A 90 8.25 -51.94 9.70
C ALA A 90 7.36 -53.16 9.43
N ALA A 91 7.58 -54.28 10.12
CA ALA A 91 6.74 -55.47 9.97
C ALA A 91 5.31 -55.24 10.51
N ILE A 92 5.17 -54.54 11.64
CA ILE A 92 3.87 -54.18 12.24
C ILE A 92 3.14 -53.14 11.36
N ALA A 93 3.85 -52.16 10.82
CA ALA A 93 3.28 -51.12 9.95
C ALA A 93 2.81 -51.69 8.59
N ASN A 94 3.37 -52.81 8.14
CA ASN A 94 2.90 -53.53 6.95
C ASN A 94 1.87 -54.62 7.29
N ASN A 95 1.53 -54.81 8.57
CA ASN A 95 0.48 -55.74 8.98
C ASN A 95 -0.88 -55.07 8.77
N ASP A 96 -1.50 -55.36 7.64
CA ASP A 96 -2.76 -54.77 7.19
C ASP A 96 -3.88 -54.91 8.23
N VAL A 97 -3.89 -56.01 9.00
CA VAL A 97 -4.86 -56.24 10.09
C VAL A 97 -4.61 -55.33 11.29
N PHE A 98 -3.35 -55.13 11.70
CA PHE A 98 -3.01 -54.21 12.78
C PHE A 98 -3.30 -52.76 12.39
N VAL A 99 -2.92 -52.36 11.17
CA VAL A 99 -3.17 -51.01 10.65
C VAL A 99 -4.67 -50.76 10.47
N THR A 100 -5.41 -51.72 9.93
CA THR A 100 -6.88 -51.62 9.81
C THR A 100 -7.54 -51.48 11.18
N ASN A 101 -7.17 -52.31 12.15
CA ASN A 101 -7.69 -52.17 13.52
C ASN A 101 -7.31 -50.85 14.19
N LEU A 102 -6.17 -50.24 13.87
CA LEU A 102 -5.76 -48.94 14.38
C LEU A 102 -6.55 -47.80 13.73
N VAL A 103 -6.77 -47.87 12.41
CA VAL A 103 -7.58 -46.92 11.64
C VAL A 103 -9.07 -47.07 11.96
N GLU A 104 -9.51 -48.24 12.37
CA GLU A 104 -10.89 -48.51 12.82
C GLU A 104 -11.05 -48.34 14.34
N ASN A 105 -9.97 -48.08 15.10
CA ASN A 105 -10.04 -47.82 16.53
C ASN A 105 -10.67 -46.44 16.77
N GLN A 106 -11.98 -46.47 16.97
CA GLN A 106 -12.79 -45.29 17.21
C GLN A 106 -12.31 -44.47 18.42
N GLU A 107 -11.70 -45.10 19.43
CA GLU A 107 -11.21 -44.42 20.64
C GLU A 107 -9.98 -43.54 20.34
N PHE A 108 -9.06 -44.01 19.48
CA PHE A 108 -7.91 -43.23 19.01
C PHE A 108 -8.34 -42.07 18.08
N ILE A 109 -9.30 -42.32 17.17
CA ILE A 109 -9.86 -41.27 16.31
C ILE A 109 -10.64 -40.24 17.13
N THR A 110 -11.37 -40.68 18.16
CA THR A 110 -12.15 -39.78 19.03
C THR A 110 -11.23 -38.81 19.76
N GLN A 111 -10.11 -39.26 20.35
CA GLN A 111 -9.16 -38.36 21.02
C GLN A 111 -8.56 -37.28 20.10
N LEU A 112 -8.45 -37.53 18.80
CA LEU A 112 -8.04 -36.54 17.80
C LEU A 112 -9.15 -35.54 17.41
N VAL A 113 -10.43 -35.93 17.54
CA VAL A 113 -11.61 -35.15 17.12
C VAL A 113 -12.25 -34.41 18.29
N SER A 114 -12.21 -34.94 19.51
CA SER A 114 -12.69 -34.32 20.74
C SER A 114 -11.53 -33.69 21.49
N ASN A 115 -11.06 -32.54 21.01
CA ASN A 115 -10.06 -31.74 21.69
C ASN A 115 -10.68 -31.14 22.97
N GLU A 116 -10.78 -31.95 24.03
CA GLU A 116 -11.41 -31.60 25.31
C GLU A 116 -10.82 -30.32 25.91
N GLU A 117 -9.54 -30.07 25.68
CA GLU A 117 -8.85 -28.84 26.12
C GLU A 117 -9.44 -27.61 25.42
N PHE A 118 -9.68 -27.67 24.12
CA PHE A 118 -10.29 -26.58 23.36
C PHE A 118 -11.75 -26.32 23.78
N ILE A 119 -12.54 -27.38 23.97
CA ILE A 119 -13.93 -27.27 24.45
C ILE A 119 -13.95 -26.69 25.88
N THR A 120 -13.03 -27.12 26.73
CA THR A 120 -12.89 -26.62 28.11
C THR A 120 -12.55 -25.13 28.12
N ASN A 121 -11.59 -24.70 27.30
CA ASN A 121 -11.23 -23.28 27.20
C ASN A 121 -12.40 -22.41 26.73
N ILE A 122 -13.19 -22.88 25.76
CA ILE A 122 -14.41 -22.17 25.33
C ILE A 122 -15.46 -22.13 26.44
N ILE A 123 -15.68 -23.23 27.16
CA ILE A 123 -16.59 -23.26 28.31
C ILE A 123 -16.16 -22.24 29.37
N GLU A 124 -14.86 -22.14 29.67
CA GLU A 124 -14.34 -21.17 30.63
C GLU A 124 -14.62 -19.72 30.20
N GLU A 125 -14.36 -19.38 28.95
CA GLU A 125 -14.63 -18.03 28.42
C GLU A 125 -16.14 -17.68 28.47
N LEU A 126 -17.00 -18.64 28.13
CA LEU A 126 -18.45 -18.42 28.10
C LEU A 126 -19.08 -18.35 29.50
N LYS A 127 -18.45 -18.93 30.54
CA LYS A 127 -18.97 -18.93 31.92
C LYS A 127 -19.12 -17.54 32.51
N ASP A 128 -18.27 -16.59 32.13
CA ASP A 128 -18.37 -15.21 32.63
C ASP A 128 -19.68 -14.54 32.20
N THR A 129 -20.23 -14.93 31.04
CA THR A 129 -21.48 -14.39 30.51
C THR A 129 -22.70 -15.23 30.92
N TYR A 130 -22.61 -16.55 30.77
CA TYR A 130 -23.77 -17.45 30.90
C TYR A 130 -23.78 -18.25 32.21
N GLY A 131 -22.71 -18.21 33.00
CA GLY A 131 -22.59 -18.88 34.30
C GLY A 131 -22.38 -20.39 34.21
N ASN A 132 -23.36 -21.13 33.67
CA ASN A 132 -23.40 -22.61 33.66
C ASN A 132 -23.39 -23.16 32.23
N VAL A 133 -22.21 -23.11 31.59
CA VAL A 133 -22.02 -23.54 30.21
C VAL A 133 -21.65 -25.01 30.11
N GLY A 134 -22.32 -25.73 29.20
CA GLY A 134 -22.01 -27.10 28.79
C GLY A 134 -21.80 -27.21 27.29
N TYR A 135 -21.33 -28.38 26.84
CA TYR A 135 -21.16 -28.73 25.44
C TYR A 135 -21.88 -30.05 25.14
N ASP A 136 -22.76 -30.05 24.14
CA ASP A 136 -23.45 -31.23 23.64
C ASP A 136 -22.64 -31.83 22.50
N THR A 137 -22.02 -32.98 22.77
CA THR A 137 -21.19 -33.73 21.82
C THR A 137 -21.99 -34.38 20.68
N THR A 138 -23.32 -34.47 20.81
CA THR A 138 -24.20 -35.04 19.79
C THR A 138 -24.53 -34.00 18.72
N THR A 139 -24.80 -32.78 19.14
CA THR A 139 -25.13 -31.65 18.25
C THR A 139 -23.94 -30.75 17.94
N ASN A 140 -22.81 -30.94 18.63
CA ASN A 140 -21.60 -30.11 18.60
C ASN A 140 -21.87 -28.64 18.96
N GLN A 141 -22.73 -28.40 19.95
CA GLN A 141 -23.17 -27.06 20.36
C GLN A 141 -22.91 -26.78 21.83
N PHE A 142 -22.60 -25.53 22.16
CA PHE A 142 -22.57 -25.08 23.56
C PHE A 142 -23.98 -24.67 24.01
N PHE A 143 -24.27 -24.82 25.30
CA PHE A 143 -25.58 -24.48 25.88
C PHE A 143 -25.44 -24.02 27.33
N TYR A 144 -26.46 -23.34 27.85
CA TYR A 144 -26.62 -23.05 29.29
C TYR A 144 -28.02 -23.48 29.75
N TYR A 145 -28.26 -23.59 31.06
CA TYR A 145 -29.61 -23.86 31.56
C TYR A 145 -30.31 -22.57 32.00
N ASP A 146 -31.54 -22.38 31.53
CA ASP A 146 -32.40 -21.27 31.96
C ASP A 146 -32.89 -21.44 33.42
N ALA A 147 -33.65 -20.45 33.91
CA ALA A 147 -34.19 -20.45 35.28
C ALA A 147 -35.14 -21.63 35.57
N ASP A 148 -35.73 -22.22 34.53
CA ASP A 148 -36.61 -23.37 34.60
C ASP A 148 -35.86 -24.70 34.43
N GLY A 149 -34.54 -24.65 34.20
CA GLY A 149 -33.66 -25.81 34.07
C GLY A 149 -33.64 -26.43 32.66
N ASN A 150 -34.11 -25.73 31.63
CA ASN A 150 -34.06 -26.21 30.25
C ASN A 150 -32.75 -25.81 29.57
N PRO A 151 -32.12 -26.69 28.77
CA PRO A 151 -30.93 -26.34 28.00
C PRO A 151 -31.30 -25.38 26.86
N VAL A 152 -30.59 -24.25 26.79
CA VAL A 152 -30.68 -23.24 25.74
C VAL A 152 -29.35 -23.19 25.00
N THR A 153 -29.39 -23.43 23.69
CA THR A 153 -28.21 -23.35 22.83
C THR A 153 -27.60 -21.95 22.85
N ILE A 154 -26.28 -21.88 22.98
CA ILE A 154 -25.48 -20.65 22.81
C ILE A 154 -25.09 -20.57 21.34
N ASP A 155 -25.60 -19.54 20.66
CA ASP A 155 -25.16 -19.23 19.30
C ASP A 155 -23.81 -18.51 19.35
N ILE A 156 -22.73 -19.23 19.06
CA ILE A 156 -21.37 -18.66 19.03
C ILE A 156 -21.22 -17.65 17.89
N THR A 157 -22.05 -17.72 16.84
CA THR A 157 -22.00 -16.81 15.70
C THR A 157 -22.25 -15.37 16.12
N ASP A 158 -23.20 -15.16 17.05
CA ASP A 158 -23.52 -13.83 17.59
C ASP A 158 -22.43 -13.31 18.54
N LEU A 159 -21.72 -14.21 19.22
CA LEU A 159 -20.61 -13.88 20.09
C LEU A 159 -19.38 -13.43 19.28
N LEU A 160 -19.09 -14.14 18.18
CA LEU A 160 -18.03 -13.80 17.23
C LEU A 160 -18.33 -12.52 16.45
N ALA A 161 -19.61 -12.24 16.16
CA ALA A 161 -20.03 -11.02 15.47
C ALA A 161 -19.68 -9.73 16.25
N ASN A 162 -19.42 -9.84 17.56
CA ASN A 162 -19.08 -8.72 18.43
C ASN A 162 -17.69 -8.83 19.08
N ALA A 163 -16.89 -9.84 18.71
CA ALA A 163 -15.60 -10.11 19.34
C ALA A 163 -14.46 -9.18 18.85
N GLY A 164 -14.74 -8.27 17.92
CA GLY A 164 -13.75 -7.34 17.41
C GLY A 164 -13.53 -6.11 18.25
N GLU A 165 -12.32 -5.57 18.17
CA GLU A 165 -12.07 -4.20 18.64
C GLU A 165 -12.66 -3.19 17.64
N SER A 166 -13.13 -2.05 18.16
CA SER A 166 -13.55 -0.93 17.32
C SER A 166 -12.34 -0.31 16.61
N LEU A 167 -12.46 -0.05 15.32
CA LEU A 167 -11.50 0.78 14.59
C LEU A 167 -11.91 2.25 14.71
N THR A 168 -11.02 3.08 15.23
CA THR A 168 -11.19 4.54 15.31
C THR A 168 -10.19 5.24 14.39
N THR A 169 -10.57 6.41 13.91
CA THR A 169 -9.74 7.22 13.00
C THR A 169 -9.55 8.62 13.54
N ASP A 170 -8.60 9.35 12.97
CA ASP A 170 -8.33 10.77 13.29
C ASP A 170 -9.38 11.73 12.70
N GLY A 171 -10.41 11.21 12.02
CA GLY A 171 -11.44 11.98 11.34
C GLY A 171 -11.01 12.55 9.98
N VAL A 172 -9.74 12.39 9.58
CA VAL A 172 -9.27 12.69 8.21
C VAL A 172 -9.52 11.48 7.32
N ILE A 173 -9.13 10.30 7.79
CA ILE A 173 -9.50 9.04 7.15
C ILE A 173 -10.85 8.59 7.72
N GLY A 174 -11.84 8.39 6.86
CA GLY A 174 -13.12 7.78 7.21
C GLY A 174 -13.09 6.27 7.02
N VAL A 175 -13.90 5.58 7.81
CA VAL A 175 -14.15 4.14 7.68
C VAL A 175 -15.54 3.95 7.09
N GLU A 176 -15.64 3.28 5.95
CA GLU A 176 -16.92 2.92 5.34
C GLU A 176 -17.39 1.57 5.87
N VAL A 177 -18.56 1.57 6.53
CA VAL A 177 -19.27 0.36 6.98
C VAL A 177 -20.64 0.37 6.31
N ASP A 178 -20.97 -0.70 5.57
CA ASP A 178 -22.25 -0.83 4.84
C ASP A 178 -22.63 0.37 3.94
N GLY A 179 -21.63 1.02 3.33
CA GLY A 179 -21.85 2.17 2.44
C GLY A 179 -21.95 3.53 3.15
N ILE A 180 -21.80 3.57 4.48
CA ILE A 180 -21.84 4.79 5.29
C ILE A 180 -20.44 5.08 5.82
N VAL A 181 -19.94 6.29 5.55
CA VAL A 181 -18.63 6.75 6.04
C VAL A 181 -18.78 7.36 7.43
N GLY A 182 -18.09 6.78 8.41
CA GLY A 182 -18.02 7.26 9.79
C GLY A 182 -16.58 7.45 10.27
N THR A 183 -16.43 7.89 11.52
CA THR A 183 -15.11 8.02 12.20
C THR A 183 -14.76 6.80 13.04
N GLU A 184 -15.71 5.87 13.19
CA GLU A 184 -15.61 4.66 13.98
C GLU A 184 -16.35 3.52 13.28
N ALA A 185 -15.75 2.34 13.30
CA ALA A 185 -16.38 1.07 12.95
C ALA A 185 -16.35 0.17 14.19
N GLN A 186 -17.49 0.02 14.86
CA GLN A 186 -17.59 -0.79 16.07
C GLN A 186 -17.47 -2.28 15.75
N ASN A 187 -16.77 -3.02 16.61
CA ASN A 187 -16.61 -4.48 16.53
C ASN A 187 -16.08 -4.99 15.18
N ALA A 188 -15.21 -4.22 14.54
CA ALA A 188 -14.81 -4.43 13.15
C ALA A 188 -13.73 -5.52 13.01
N VAL A 189 -14.10 -6.80 13.17
CA VAL A 189 -13.23 -7.90 12.72
C VAL A 189 -13.39 -8.10 11.22
N LEU A 190 -12.68 -7.28 10.42
CA LEU A 190 -12.43 -7.55 9.00
C LEU A 190 -13.68 -7.77 8.12
N GLN A 191 -14.81 -7.09 8.39
CA GLN A 191 -15.69 -6.74 7.26
C GLN A 191 -14.83 -6.02 6.21
N ALA A 192 -15.20 -6.09 4.92
CA ALA A 192 -14.43 -5.46 3.85
C ALA A 192 -14.42 -3.92 3.99
N LEU A 193 -13.59 -3.41 4.90
CA LEU A 193 -13.48 -2.01 5.24
C LEU A 193 -12.79 -1.29 4.08
N LYS A 194 -13.42 -0.24 3.57
CA LYS A 194 -12.78 0.70 2.67
C LYS A 194 -12.36 1.91 3.48
N LEU A 195 -11.08 2.23 3.41
CA LEU A 195 -10.55 3.49 3.92
C LEU A 195 -10.77 4.55 2.84
N SER A 196 -11.38 5.66 3.22
CA SER A 196 -11.61 6.80 2.33
C SER A 196 -11.13 8.07 3.01
N LEU A 197 -10.82 9.11 2.22
CA LEU A 197 -10.67 10.45 2.79
C LEU A 197 -12.05 11.03 3.02
N ASN A 198 -12.29 11.56 4.21
CA ASN A 198 -13.53 12.27 4.50
C ASN A 198 -13.63 13.50 3.60
N ASN A 199 -14.77 13.66 2.94
CA ASN A 199 -14.98 14.81 2.08
C ASN A 199 -14.90 16.11 2.90
N ASP A 200 -14.30 17.16 2.33
CA ASP A 200 -14.18 18.49 2.93
C ASP A 200 -13.33 18.61 4.22
N THR A 201 -12.68 17.54 4.69
CA THR A 201 -11.78 17.62 5.86
C THR A 201 -10.35 17.99 5.47
N VAL A 202 -9.91 17.66 4.25
CA VAL A 202 -8.56 17.99 3.75
C VAL A 202 -8.46 19.47 3.39
N THR A 203 -8.24 20.31 4.40
CA THR A 203 -7.90 21.74 4.23
C THR A 203 -6.40 21.99 4.00
N SER A 204 -6.01 23.25 3.78
CA SER A 204 -4.61 23.67 3.62
C SER A 204 -3.70 23.29 4.80
N ILE A 205 -4.22 23.13 6.03
CA ILE A 205 -3.41 22.67 7.17
C ILE A 205 -2.88 21.25 7.00
N HIS A 206 -3.57 20.42 6.20
CA HIS A 206 -3.18 19.05 5.90
C HIS A 206 -2.21 18.96 4.72
N ILE A 207 -2.02 20.05 3.97
CA ILE A 207 -1.13 20.12 2.81
C ILE A 207 0.15 20.82 3.26
N LYS A 208 1.23 20.04 3.47
CA LYS A 208 2.52 20.61 3.83
C LYS A 208 3.14 21.37 2.66
N ASP A 209 3.96 22.37 2.97
CA ASP A 209 4.72 23.11 1.96
C ASP A 209 5.53 22.15 1.07
N GLY A 210 5.43 22.35 -0.25
CA GLY A 210 6.08 21.51 -1.25
C GLY A 210 5.38 20.19 -1.59
N THR A 211 4.22 19.89 -0.96
CA THR A 211 3.42 18.71 -1.30
C THR A 211 2.74 18.84 -2.66
N ILE A 212 2.21 20.03 -2.96
CA ILE A 212 1.68 20.37 -4.29
C ILE A 212 2.81 21.04 -5.06
N GLN A 213 3.36 20.33 -6.03
CA GLN A 213 4.35 20.80 -6.97
C GLN A 213 3.68 21.38 -8.22
N PRO A 214 4.38 22.17 -9.05
CA PRO A 214 3.82 22.66 -10.30
C PRO A 214 3.27 21.56 -11.22
N ILE A 215 3.83 20.34 -11.15
CA ILE A 215 3.37 19.17 -11.93
C ILE A 215 2.00 18.65 -11.47
N ASP A 216 1.58 18.97 -10.23
CA ASP A 216 0.28 18.58 -9.68
C ASP A 216 -0.84 19.54 -10.11
N LEU A 217 -0.49 20.67 -10.74
CA LEU A 217 -1.43 21.62 -11.31
C LEU A 217 -1.65 21.30 -12.80
N ALA A 218 -2.86 21.55 -13.30
CA ALA A 218 -3.12 21.44 -14.73
C ALA A 218 -2.19 22.37 -15.53
N GLU A 219 -1.59 21.86 -16.61
CA GLU A 219 -0.66 22.63 -17.44
C GLU A 219 -1.32 23.91 -17.96
N ALA A 220 -0.59 25.02 -17.84
CA ALA A 220 -0.98 26.29 -18.43
C ALA A 220 -0.63 26.32 -19.92
N GLY A 221 -1.42 27.05 -20.71
CA GLY A 221 -1.00 27.47 -22.03
C GLY A 221 0.15 28.48 -21.96
N SER A 222 0.80 28.76 -23.10
CA SER A 222 1.84 29.78 -23.18
C SER A 222 1.32 31.15 -22.70
N ASN A 223 2.09 31.81 -21.82
CA ASN A 223 1.78 33.15 -21.26
C ASN A 223 0.42 33.26 -20.57
N GLN A 224 0.04 32.21 -19.83
CA GLN A 224 -1.15 32.24 -18.98
C GLN A 224 -0.78 32.39 -17.51
N VAL A 225 -1.68 33.05 -16.78
CA VAL A 225 -1.61 33.24 -15.33
C VAL A 225 -2.84 32.63 -14.67
N LEU A 226 -2.66 32.10 -13.47
CA LEU A 226 -3.76 31.56 -12.68
C LEU A 226 -4.47 32.71 -11.98
N VAL A 227 -5.78 32.83 -12.21
CA VAL A 227 -6.62 33.85 -11.57
C VAL A 227 -7.86 33.23 -10.95
N THR A 228 -8.53 33.99 -10.09
CA THR A 228 -9.83 33.59 -9.54
C THR A 228 -10.93 33.86 -10.57
N GLY A 229 -11.60 32.80 -11.02
CA GLY A 229 -12.74 32.86 -11.92
C GLY A 229 -13.99 33.45 -11.26
N ALA A 230 -15.01 33.72 -12.07
CA ALA A 230 -16.30 34.27 -11.59
C ALA A 230 -17.03 33.32 -10.63
N ASP A 231 -16.76 32.01 -10.72
CA ASP A 231 -17.25 30.97 -9.82
C ASP A 231 -16.36 30.78 -8.58
N LYS A 232 -15.38 31.68 -8.36
CA LYS A 232 -14.39 31.65 -7.28
C LYS A 232 -13.40 30.49 -7.36
N LYS A 233 -13.30 29.81 -8.51
CA LYS A 233 -12.32 28.73 -8.71
C LYS A 233 -11.09 29.22 -9.47
N PRO A 234 -9.90 28.63 -9.25
CA PRO A 234 -8.72 28.94 -10.05
C PRO A 234 -8.94 28.60 -11.53
N VAL A 235 -8.57 29.52 -12.42
CA VAL A 235 -8.65 29.33 -13.88
C VAL A 235 -7.46 29.99 -14.56
N TRP A 236 -6.90 29.31 -15.57
CA TRP A 236 -5.86 29.88 -16.42
C TRP A 236 -6.45 30.95 -17.35
N LYS A 237 -5.83 32.12 -17.41
CA LYS A 237 -6.18 33.22 -18.32
C LYS A 237 -4.95 33.76 -19.02
N ASP A 238 -5.12 34.17 -20.27
CA ASP A 238 -4.07 34.88 -21.01
C ASP A 238 -3.67 36.15 -20.24
N GLN A 239 -2.37 36.33 -20.03
CA GLN A 239 -1.85 37.47 -19.28
C GLN A 239 -2.27 38.82 -19.89
N SER A 240 -2.49 38.87 -21.21
CA SER A 240 -2.97 40.07 -21.91
C SER A 240 -4.41 40.48 -21.59
N LYS A 241 -5.19 39.61 -20.95
CA LYS A 241 -6.60 39.87 -20.60
C LYS A 241 -6.81 40.28 -19.15
N VAL A 242 -5.77 40.27 -18.32
CA VAL A 242 -5.89 40.53 -16.88
C VAL A 242 -5.43 41.93 -16.45
N ALA A 243 -4.66 42.63 -17.30
CA ALA A 243 -4.26 44.03 -17.07
C ALA A 243 -4.03 44.76 -18.41
N PRO A 244 -4.23 46.09 -18.48
CA PRO A 244 -3.80 46.88 -19.62
C PRO A 244 -2.29 46.68 -19.83
N GLN A 245 -1.90 46.22 -21.00
CA GLN A 245 -0.49 46.01 -21.36
C GLN A 245 0.13 47.29 -21.93
N PHE A 246 -0.35 48.47 -21.55
CA PHE A 246 0.22 49.72 -22.04
C PHE A 246 0.11 50.84 -21.02
N PHE A 247 0.99 51.82 -21.15
CA PHE A 247 0.99 53.06 -20.39
C PHE A 247 1.49 54.21 -21.26
N TYR A 248 1.11 55.44 -20.91
CA TYR A 248 1.65 56.63 -21.56
C TYR A 248 3.08 56.88 -21.12
N MET A 249 3.92 57.32 -22.05
CA MET A 249 5.24 57.83 -21.70
C MET A 249 5.08 59.00 -20.71
N PRO A 250 5.96 59.12 -19.68
CA PRO A 250 6.00 60.31 -18.85
C PRO A 250 6.15 61.58 -19.70
N ALA A 251 5.61 62.70 -19.23
CA ALA A 251 5.59 63.93 -20.03
C ALA A 251 7.01 64.38 -20.38
N VAL A 252 7.20 64.78 -21.63
CA VAL A 252 8.51 65.15 -22.18
C VAL A 252 8.43 66.42 -23.01
N ILE A 253 9.48 67.23 -23.00
CA ILE A 253 9.51 68.53 -23.68
C ILE A 253 10.23 68.38 -25.02
N PHE A 254 9.53 68.60 -26.12
CA PHE A 254 10.16 68.74 -27.44
C PHE A 254 10.52 70.21 -27.66
N ASP A 255 11.81 70.51 -27.72
CA ASP A 255 12.29 71.88 -27.97
C ASP A 255 12.23 72.17 -29.47
N THR A 256 11.28 73.03 -29.84
CA THR A 256 11.03 73.42 -31.23
C THR A 256 11.56 74.83 -31.55
N SER A 257 12.46 75.37 -30.72
CA SER A 257 13.05 76.70 -30.96
C SER A 257 13.99 76.73 -32.17
N ALA A 258 14.49 75.57 -32.59
CA ALA A 258 15.23 75.37 -33.83
C ALA A 258 14.53 74.34 -34.72
N THR A 259 14.68 74.51 -36.04
CA THR A 259 14.25 73.52 -37.04
C THR A 259 15.37 72.55 -37.35
N GLY A 260 15.05 71.31 -37.72
CA GLY A 260 16.03 70.31 -38.14
C GLY A 260 15.78 68.93 -37.54
N ILE A 261 16.73 68.02 -37.74
CA ILE A 261 16.64 66.64 -37.27
C ILE A 261 17.08 66.56 -35.81
N ALA A 262 16.35 65.77 -35.03
CA ALA A 262 16.69 65.43 -33.65
C ALA A 262 16.46 63.93 -33.38
N ILE A 263 17.17 63.41 -32.39
CA ILE A 263 17.03 62.05 -31.90
C ILE A 263 16.73 62.12 -30.40
N ARG A 264 15.79 61.30 -29.95
CA ARG A 264 15.34 61.21 -28.57
C ARG A 264 15.34 59.75 -28.12
N ASP A 265 15.95 59.46 -26.98
CA ASP A 265 15.95 58.11 -26.41
C ASP A 265 14.79 57.96 -25.43
N LEU A 266 13.65 57.48 -25.93
CA LEU A 266 12.42 57.40 -25.14
C LEU A 266 12.55 56.45 -23.94
N TYR A 267 13.32 55.37 -24.10
CA TYR A 267 13.57 54.44 -23.00
C TYR A 267 14.38 55.08 -21.89
N GLN A 268 15.50 55.74 -22.25
CA GLN A 268 16.33 56.38 -21.23
C GLN A 268 15.58 57.50 -20.51
N GLU A 269 14.73 58.25 -21.20
CA GLU A 269 13.91 59.28 -20.57
C GLU A 269 12.84 58.72 -19.64
N TYR A 270 12.21 57.61 -20.02
CA TYR A 270 11.31 56.86 -19.15
C TYR A 270 12.03 56.42 -17.87
N VAL A 271 13.23 55.84 -17.99
CA VAL A 271 14.04 55.45 -16.84
C VAL A 271 14.38 56.66 -15.99
N ASN A 272 14.94 57.71 -16.59
CA ASN A 272 15.35 58.91 -15.85
C ASN A 272 14.20 59.56 -15.08
N GLN A 273 13.00 59.64 -15.66
CA GLN A 273 11.86 60.23 -14.97
C GLN A 273 11.32 59.35 -13.85
N PHE A 274 11.41 58.03 -13.98
CA PHE A 274 10.92 57.07 -12.99
C PHE A 274 11.95 56.73 -11.91
N THR A 275 13.21 57.10 -12.10
CA THR A 275 14.26 56.90 -11.09
C THR A 275 14.99 58.21 -10.69
N GLY A 276 14.43 59.37 -11.04
CA GLY A 276 15.04 60.67 -10.74
C GLY A 276 16.43 60.86 -11.37
N GLY A 277 16.74 60.14 -12.44
CA GLY A 277 18.02 60.16 -13.15
C GLY A 277 19.06 59.15 -12.65
N SER A 278 18.81 58.43 -11.55
CA SER A 278 19.75 57.45 -10.98
C SER A 278 19.09 56.09 -10.86
N SER A 279 19.67 55.02 -11.41
CA SER A 279 19.12 53.66 -11.26
C SER A 279 19.55 52.96 -9.95
N THR A 280 20.35 53.62 -9.11
CA THR A 280 21.04 52.99 -7.95
C THR A 280 21.06 53.88 -6.70
N SER A 281 19.90 54.35 -6.25
CA SER A 281 19.63 55.00 -4.95
C SER A 281 19.49 56.53 -4.95
N ALA A 282 18.34 56.97 -4.44
CA ALA A 282 17.98 58.14 -3.59
C ALA A 282 18.53 59.55 -3.89
N THR A 283 19.54 59.70 -4.74
CA THR A 283 20.12 61.00 -5.11
C THR A 283 19.84 61.24 -6.58
N ALA A 284 19.06 62.28 -6.85
CA ALA A 284 18.75 62.68 -8.21
C ALA A 284 20.05 63.01 -8.98
N VAL A 285 20.22 62.38 -10.13
CA VAL A 285 21.25 62.77 -11.09
C VAL A 285 20.61 63.77 -12.04
N THR A 286 21.36 64.79 -12.45
CA THR A 286 20.83 65.75 -13.43
C THR A 286 20.72 65.09 -14.80
N TYR A 287 19.55 65.17 -15.44
CA TYR A 287 19.30 64.63 -16.77
C TYR A 287 18.52 65.61 -17.66
N PRO A 288 18.66 65.50 -19.00
CA PRO A 288 17.91 66.35 -19.93
C PRO A 288 16.44 65.94 -19.98
N ILE A 289 15.54 66.92 -19.83
CA ILE A 289 14.08 66.76 -20.00
C ILE A 289 13.55 67.36 -21.30
N SER A 290 14.34 68.24 -21.94
CA SER A 290 14.05 68.74 -23.28
C SER A 290 15.09 68.29 -24.31
N HIS A 291 14.63 68.01 -25.51
CA HIS A 291 15.47 67.65 -26.65
C HIS A 291 14.91 68.33 -27.90
N GLY A 292 15.80 68.83 -28.75
CA GLY A 292 15.46 69.45 -30.02
C GLY A 292 16.62 69.35 -31.01
N PRO A 293 16.50 69.98 -32.19
CA PRO A 293 17.54 69.95 -33.21
C PRO A 293 18.84 70.60 -32.75
N ALA A 294 19.91 70.42 -33.54
CA ALA A 294 21.18 71.08 -33.31
C ALA A 294 20.99 72.60 -33.16
N GLY A 295 21.58 73.17 -32.09
CA GLY A 295 21.39 74.59 -31.72
C GLY A 295 20.44 74.79 -30.54
N THR A 296 19.69 73.77 -30.14
CA THR A 296 18.94 73.76 -28.86
C THR A 296 19.85 73.42 -27.68
N ILE A 297 19.53 73.93 -26.49
CA ILE A 297 20.20 73.58 -25.23
C ILE A 297 19.20 72.81 -24.37
N PRO A 298 19.42 71.49 -24.15
CA PRO A 298 18.54 70.69 -23.31
C PRO A 298 18.35 71.29 -21.91
N THR A 299 17.09 71.46 -21.52
CA THR A 299 16.70 71.82 -20.16
C THR A 299 17.07 70.66 -19.25
N GLN A 300 17.84 70.95 -18.21
CA GLN A 300 18.30 69.97 -17.25
C GLN A 300 17.35 69.92 -16.04
N TYR A 301 17.08 68.71 -15.55
CA TYR A 301 16.30 68.49 -14.33
C TYR A 301 17.10 67.65 -13.34
N GLY A 302 17.17 68.12 -12.09
CA GLY A 302 17.81 67.42 -10.98
C GLY A 302 16.94 67.40 -9.71
N GLY A 303 15.63 67.63 -9.85
CA GLY A 303 14.70 67.71 -8.72
C GLY A 303 14.30 66.36 -8.12
N GLY A 304 14.66 65.25 -8.77
CA GLY A 304 14.31 63.90 -8.32
C GLY A 304 12.82 63.57 -8.46
N ILE A 305 12.36 62.58 -7.68
CA ILE A 305 10.96 62.16 -7.63
C ILE A 305 10.38 62.57 -6.28
N ILE A 306 9.13 63.01 -6.28
CA ILE A 306 8.38 63.33 -5.06
C ILE A 306 7.25 62.31 -4.93
N GLY A 307 7.45 61.32 -4.05
CA GLY A 307 6.45 60.31 -3.70
C GLY A 307 5.58 60.70 -2.51
N SER A 308 4.45 60.01 -2.33
CA SER A 308 3.68 60.07 -1.09
C SER A 308 4.43 59.40 0.07
N ALA A 309 4.02 59.66 1.31
CA ALA A 309 4.59 58.98 2.48
C ALA A 309 4.53 57.45 2.32
N GLY A 310 5.67 56.77 2.49
CA GLY A 310 5.80 55.31 2.33
C GLY A 310 5.91 54.80 0.89
N ALA A 311 5.87 55.68 -0.11
CA ALA A 311 6.22 55.30 -1.47
C ALA A 311 7.72 54.97 -1.57
N PRO A 312 8.13 54.03 -2.45
CA PRO A 312 9.53 53.83 -2.78
C PRO A 312 10.17 55.09 -3.38
N ASP A 313 11.49 55.22 -3.23
CA ASP A 313 12.26 56.36 -3.79
C ASP A 313 12.21 56.40 -5.33
N ASP A 314 12.12 55.23 -5.97
CA ASP A 314 12.02 55.06 -7.43
C ASP A 314 10.74 54.30 -7.81
N ILE A 315 10.19 54.64 -8.98
CA ILE A 315 9.14 53.85 -9.63
C ILE A 315 9.80 52.73 -10.43
N THR A 316 9.35 51.49 -10.22
CA THR A 316 9.87 50.32 -10.97
C THR A 316 9.75 50.52 -12.47
N VAL A 317 10.86 50.27 -13.18
CA VAL A 317 10.95 50.36 -14.63
C VAL A 317 10.99 48.98 -15.30
N LEU A 318 10.32 48.85 -16.44
CA LEU A 318 10.43 47.68 -17.31
C LEU A 318 11.71 47.75 -18.13
N GLN A 319 12.27 46.60 -18.51
CA GLN A 319 13.45 46.60 -19.36
C GLN A 319 13.06 47.02 -20.78
N LYS A 320 14.00 47.64 -21.49
CA LYS A 320 13.86 48.02 -22.90
C LYS A 320 13.41 46.86 -23.79
N GLY A 321 13.87 45.64 -23.49
CA GLY A 321 13.49 44.42 -24.18
C GLY A 321 12.01 44.06 -24.04
N ASP A 322 11.35 44.55 -22.99
CA ASP A 322 9.96 44.22 -22.62
C ASP A 322 8.95 45.22 -23.17
N LEU A 323 9.40 46.19 -23.99
CA LEU A 323 8.58 47.31 -24.45
C LEU A 323 8.55 47.44 -25.98
N TYR A 324 7.37 47.71 -26.51
CA TYR A 324 7.16 48.34 -27.82
C TYR A 324 6.83 49.83 -27.62
N TYR A 325 7.26 50.67 -28.56
CA TYR A 325 7.14 52.12 -28.50
C TYR A 325 6.29 52.61 -29.67
N TYR A 326 5.26 53.42 -29.39
CA TYR A 326 4.36 53.95 -30.40
C TYR A 326 4.19 55.45 -30.24
N VAL A 327 4.21 56.18 -31.36
CA VAL A 327 3.62 57.52 -31.44
C VAL A 327 2.23 57.35 -32.04
N THR A 328 1.21 57.66 -31.25
CA THR A 328 -0.19 57.50 -31.67
C THR A 328 -0.80 58.81 -32.18
N TYR A 329 -0.14 59.93 -31.93
CA TYR A 329 -0.47 61.25 -32.47
C TYR A 329 0.75 62.16 -32.40
N TYR A 330 0.92 63.04 -33.37
CA TYR A 330 1.82 64.19 -33.29
C TYR A 330 1.27 65.36 -34.10
N ASP A 331 1.64 66.59 -33.73
CA ASP A 331 1.31 67.76 -34.52
C ASP A 331 2.13 67.77 -35.83
N GLU A 332 1.47 67.41 -36.93
CA GLU A 332 2.07 67.36 -38.26
C GLU A 332 2.46 68.74 -38.81
N ALA A 333 2.01 69.87 -38.24
CA ALA A 333 2.53 71.18 -38.63
C ALA A 333 3.94 71.43 -38.06
N VAL A 334 4.25 70.79 -36.92
CA VAL A 334 5.48 70.99 -36.15
C VAL A 334 6.52 69.92 -36.46
N PHE A 335 6.09 68.67 -36.58
CA PHE A 335 6.99 67.53 -36.76
C PHE A 335 6.78 66.79 -38.09
N GLU A 336 7.81 66.11 -38.58
CA GLU A 336 7.73 65.15 -39.68
C GLU A 336 8.85 64.10 -39.59
N ASN A 337 8.81 63.10 -40.48
CA ASN A 337 9.85 62.07 -40.62
C ASN A 337 10.12 61.29 -39.31
N LEU A 338 9.06 60.95 -38.58
CA LEU A 338 9.17 60.17 -37.34
C LEU A 338 9.54 58.72 -37.66
N SER A 339 10.50 58.18 -36.90
CA SER A 339 10.84 56.75 -36.91
C SER A 339 11.35 56.33 -35.53
N ILE A 340 10.95 55.15 -35.06
CA ILE A 340 11.35 54.62 -33.75
C ILE A 340 12.10 53.31 -33.96
N SER A 341 13.30 53.20 -33.40
CA SER A 341 14.04 51.93 -33.40
C SER A 341 13.41 50.93 -32.42
N ALA A 342 13.72 49.63 -32.58
CA ALA A 342 13.39 48.59 -31.58
C ALA A 342 13.94 48.93 -30.18
N ASP A 343 14.90 49.83 -30.16
CA ASP A 343 15.63 50.30 -29.02
C ASP A 343 15.00 51.54 -28.33
N GLY A 344 13.84 52.00 -28.80
CA GLY A 344 13.14 53.16 -28.24
C GLY A 344 13.75 54.51 -28.63
N LYS A 345 14.63 54.58 -29.63
CA LYS A 345 15.17 55.86 -30.14
C LYS A 345 14.26 56.42 -31.21
N LEU A 346 13.58 57.52 -30.89
CA LEU A 346 12.73 58.29 -31.81
C LEU A 346 13.61 59.30 -32.57
N THR A 347 13.66 59.17 -33.89
CA THR A 347 14.19 60.20 -34.80
C THR A 347 13.02 61.00 -35.35
N TYR A 348 13.14 62.32 -35.41
CA TYR A 348 12.11 63.22 -35.95
C TYR A 348 12.73 64.50 -36.49
N THR A 349 11.98 65.22 -37.32
CA THR A 349 12.35 66.55 -37.83
C THR A 349 11.40 67.60 -37.27
N VAL A 350 11.93 68.69 -36.72
CA VAL A 350 11.16 69.89 -36.38
C VAL A 350 11.12 70.82 -37.58
N LYS A 351 9.92 71.15 -38.05
CA LYS A 351 9.67 72.01 -39.23
C LYS A 351 9.40 73.46 -38.86
N ALA A 352 8.74 73.66 -37.72
CA ALA A 352 8.27 74.95 -37.27
C ALA A 352 8.18 74.98 -35.75
N ALA A 353 8.08 76.17 -35.18
CA ALA A 353 7.83 76.33 -33.76
C ALA A 353 6.44 75.80 -33.37
N ALA A 354 6.36 75.11 -32.25
CA ALA A 354 5.11 74.63 -31.67
C ALA A 354 4.17 75.78 -31.26
N SER A 355 2.88 75.51 -31.34
CA SER A 355 1.81 76.34 -30.77
C SER A 355 1.42 75.87 -29.37
N SER A 356 0.53 76.61 -28.69
CA SER A 356 0.01 76.20 -27.38
C SER A 356 -0.83 74.91 -27.40
N SER A 357 -1.28 74.46 -28.58
CA SER A 357 -2.03 73.22 -28.77
C SER A 357 -1.19 72.09 -29.38
N SER A 358 0.10 72.31 -29.62
CA SER A 358 0.97 71.30 -30.24
C SER A 358 1.42 70.27 -29.21
N TYR A 359 1.19 68.99 -29.47
CA TYR A 359 1.63 67.89 -28.62
C TYR A 359 1.93 66.62 -29.43
N MET A 360 2.61 65.67 -28.80
CA MET A 360 2.88 64.33 -29.31
C MET A 360 2.46 63.32 -28.26
N ASN A 361 1.68 62.31 -28.67
CA ASN A 361 1.21 61.25 -27.79
C ASN A 361 2.03 59.98 -27.99
N ILE A 362 2.71 59.54 -26.93
CA ILE A 362 3.62 58.39 -26.96
C ILE A 362 3.10 57.33 -25.98
N VAL A 363 2.96 56.10 -26.48
CA VAL A 363 2.43 54.94 -25.75
C VAL A 363 3.48 53.84 -25.72
N PHE A 364 3.72 53.29 -24.53
CA PHE A 364 4.58 52.14 -24.32
C PHE A 364 3.69 50.92 -24.12
N VAL A 365 3.94 49.85 -24.87
CA VAL A 365 3.19 48.59 -24.80
C VAL A 365 4.12 47.49 -24.29
N ILE A 366 3.69 46.77 -23.26
CA ILE A 366 4.40 45.64 -22.65
C ILE A 366 4.31 44.45 -23.61
N LYS A 367 5.45 43.79 -23.87
CA LYS A 367 5.55 42.63 -24.77
C LYS A 367 4.92 41.37 -24.22
#